data_AF-A0A382HQ75-F1
#
_entry.id   AF-A0A382HQ75-F1
#
_cell.length_a   1.000
_cell.length_b   1.000
_cell.length_c   1.000
_cell.angle_alpha   90.00
_cell.angle_beta   90.00
_cell.angle_gamma   90.00
#
_symmetry.space_group_name_H-M   'P 1'
#
loop_
_entity.id
_entity.type
_entity.pdbx_description
1 polymer ?
#
loop_
_entity_poly.entity_id
_entity_poly.type
_entity_poly.pdbx_seq_one_letter_code
_entity_poly.pdbx_strand_id
1 'polypeptide(L)'
;MTVTPPKKPQEDFVDKNPVPVSTEKWGKPGFFDRSLAKGPKTTTWIWNLHADAHDFDKHSSDLQENSRKIFAAHFAHLGIIFVWMSSFFYQGAKFSNYTGWLADPTHVKPGGQIVWPILGQEILNGDQGAGYHGLRITSGLFQMWRGWGITSEIELYALAFGALFMAALMFNAGAYHFHVSAPKLAWFQNVESMMNHHLAGLLGLGSLGWAGHLIHISIPTNTLLDAIDAGTPMVLNGRLIETLTDIPPPHVLCSPSVASQIIPGLGSGVSNFFSLNWMVFSDFLTFKGGLNPVTGSLWMTDIAHHHLAIAVMFIIAGHMYRTNWGIGHTLKEILDGQDGFPQGVTHRGLFEFLAESRHAQLSLNLAMLGSISIIVAQHMYSMPPYPYLGIEYPTVVGLFTHHMWIGGFLIVGAGAHGSIALIRDYIPANHIGNVLDRILKSRDAIISH
;
A
#
# COMPACT_ATOMS: atom_id res chain seq x y z
N MET A 1 29.25 -32.38 1.20
CA MET A 1 29.95 -31.24 1.82
C MET A 1 29.40 -29.96 1.22
N THR A 2 28.44 -29.31 1.88
CA THR A 2 28.01 -27.96 1.52
C THR A 2 28.97 -27.00 2.20
N VAL A 3 29.92 -26.45 1.44
CA VAL A 3 30.78 -25.38 1.92
C VAL A 3 29.91 -24.14 2.06
N THR A 4 29.47 -23.84 3.29
CA THR A 4 28.79 -22.58 3.58
C THR A 4 29.70 -21.45 3.11
N PRO A 5 29.24 -20.56 2.21
CA PRO A 5 30.04 -19.42 1.78
C PRO A 5 30.51 -18.62 3.01
N PRO A 6 31.77 -18.18 3.06
CA PRO A 6 32.27 -17.41 4.19
C PRO A 6 31.44 -16.13 4.35
N LYS A 7 30.84 -15.97 5.54
CA LYS A 7 30.05 -14.79 5.89
C LYS A 7 30.99 -13.57 5.90
N LYS A 8 30.71 -12.56 5.07
CA LYS A 8 31.42 -11.27 5.15
C LYS A 8 31.21 -10.64 6.54
N PRO A 9 32.19 -9.91 7.09
CA PRO A 9 32.04 -9.19 8.36
C PRO A 9 30.79 -8.31 8.34
N GLN A 10 30.04 -8.29 9.45
CA GLN A 10 28.85 -7.44 9.56
C GLN A 10 29.29 -5.99 9.70
N GLU A 11 29.06 -5.19 8.65
CA GLU A 11 29.33 -3.76 8.69
C GLU A 11 28.43 -3.06 9.72
N ASP A 12 29.00 -2.13 10.48
CA ASP A 12 28.23 -1.25 11.35
C ASP A 12 27.51 -0.20 10.49
N PHE A 13 26.20 -0.40 10.29
CA PHE A 13 25.36 0.41 9.41
C PHE A 13 24.75 1.65 10.07
N VAL A 14 25.04 1.97 11.34
CA VAL A 14 24.22 2.94 12.08
C VAL A 14 25.04 3.87 12.96
N ASP A 15 24.75 5.17 12.92
CA ASP A 15 25.31 6.13 13.88
C ASP A 15 24.40 6.21 15.12
N LYS A 16 25.02 6.23 16.30
CA LYS A 16 24.32 6.35 17.59
C LYS A 16 24.24 7.81 18.04
N ASN A 17 23.02 8.24 18.35
CA ASN A 17 22.69 9.59 18.82
C ASN A 17 23.24 10.75 17.95
N PRO A 18 23.10 10.71 16.61
CA PRO A 18 23.73 11.71 15.73
C PRO A 18 23.11 13.11 15.82
N VAL A 19 21.82 13.21 16.20
CA VAL A 19 21.10 14.49 16.31
C VAL A 19 20.42 14.56 17.67
N PRO A 20 20.78 15.53 18.53
CA PRO A 20 20.14 15.66 19.84
C PRO A 20 18.65 15.98 19.71
N VAL A 21 17.84 15.34 20.56
CA VAL A 21 16.41 15.65 20.67
C VAL A 21 16.28 16.95 21.47
N SER A 22 15.87 18.04 20.79
CA SER A 22 15.72 19.36 21.40
C SER A 22 14.66 20.20 20.67
N THR A 23 13.90 20.98 21.42
CA THR A 23 12.91 21.94 20.89
C THR A 23 13.52 23.28 20.51
N GLU A 24 14.82 23.49 20.73
CA GLU A 24 15.49 24.79 20.50
C GLU A 24 15.29 25.30 19.06
N LYS A 25 15.29 24.40 18.08
CA LYS A 25 15.12 24.75 16.65
C LYS A 25 13.68 25.16 16.31
N TRP A 26 12.68 24.78 17.11
CA TRP A 26 11.27 25.07 16.82
C TRP A 26 10.95 26.56 16.97
N GLY A 27 11.66 27.26 17.87
CA GLY A 27 11.58 28.71 18.02
C GLY A 27 12.32 29.51 16.94
N LYS A 28 12.97 28.85 15.98
CA LYS A 28 13.78 29.45 14.92
C LYS A 28 13.27 29.01 13.53
N PRO A 29 12.11 29.49 13.05
CA PRO A 29 11.60 29.03 11.76
C PRO A 29 12.58 29.36 10.63
N GLY A 30 12.79 28.41 9.72
CA GLY A 30 13.78 28.51 8.65
C GLY A 30 15.20 28.13 9.07
N PHE A 31 15.41 27.54 10.26
CA PHE A 31 16.73 27.08 10.73
C PHE A 31 17.47 26.15 9.76
N PHE A 32 16.73 25.47 8.88
CA PHE A 32 17.23 24.48 7.93
C PHE A 32 17.84 25.10 6.66
N ASP A 33 17.55 26.38 6.38
CA ASP A 33 18.10 27.12 5.24
C ASP A 33 18.80 28.39 5.73
N ARG A 34 20.10 28.51 5.42
CA ARG A 34 20.92 29.68 5.83
C ARG A 34 20.38 31.01 5.31
N SER A 35 19.69 31.01 4.17
CA SER A 35 19.05 32.21 3.61
C SER A 35 17.84 32.66 4.41
N LEU A 36 17.11 31.71 5.02
CA LEU A 36 15.91 31.97 5.82
C LEU A 36 16.23 32.18 7.30
N ALA A 37 17.30 31.58 7.82
CA ALA A 37 17.69 31.69 9.23
C ALA A 37 17.95 33.14 9.73
N LYS A 38 18.11 34.10 8.81
CA LYS A 38 18.26 35.54 9.12
C LYS A 38 16.95 36.25 9.50
N GLY A 39 15.82 35.56 9.38
CA GLY A 39 14.49 36.08 9.73
C GLY A 39 13.76 36.84 8.60
N PRO A 40 12.46 37.12 8.80
CA PRO A 40 11.59 37.69 7.77
C PRO A 40 11.85 39.18 7.54
N LYS A 41 12.61 39.51 6.49
CA LYS A 41 12.75 40.89 6.01
C LYS A 41 11.65 41.33 5.05
N THR A 42 11.01 40.38 4.38
CA THR A 42 9.89 40.60 3.45
C THR A 42 8.87 39.46 3.61
N THR A 43 7.64 39.66 3.13
CA THR A 43 6.60 38.61 3.14
C THR A 43 6.98 37.40 2.27
N THR A 44 7.84 37.57 1.27
CA THR A 44 8.43 36.48 0.48
C THR A 44 9.11 35.43 1.36
N TRP A 45 9.70 35.84 2.48
CA TRP A 45 10.31 34.91 3.42
C TRP A 45 9.34 33.86 3.94
N ILE A 46 8.07 34.23 4.19
CA ILE A 46 7.03 33.31 4.66
C ILE A 46 6.76 32.26 3.58
N TRP A 47 6.67 32.66 2.31
CA TRP A 47 6.43 31.73 1.21
C TRP A 47 7.60 30.76 1.02
N ASN A 48 8.84 31.27 1.05
CA ASN A 48 10.03 30.44 0.93
C ASN A 48 10.18 29.47 2.11
N LEU A 49 9.81 29.88 3.33
CA LEU A 49 9.78 29.01 4.50
C LEU A 49 8.96 27.73 4.25
N HIS A 50 7.80 27.84 3.60
CA HIS A 50 6.95 26.68 3.31
C HIS A 50 7.42 25.93 2.06
N ALA A 51 7.81 26.64 1.00
CA ALA A 51 8.24 26.04 -0.26
C ALA A 51 9.52 25.21 -0.11
N ASP A 52 10.45 25.66 0.74
CA ASP A 52 11.76 25.03 0.92
C ASP A 52 11.77 23.98 2.05
N ALA A 53 10.68 23.80 2.78
CA ALA A 53 10.66 22.96 3.99
C ALA A 53 11.02 21.49 3.73
N HIS A 54 10.66 20.96 2.57
CA HIS A 54 10.95 19.58 2.16
C HIS A 54 11.98 19.48 1.01
N ASP A 55 12.61 20.59 0.61
CA ASP A 55 13.73 20.58 -0.33
C ASP A 55 15.03 20.27 0.43
N PHE A 56 15.19 19.01 0.85
CA PHE A 56 16.31 18.61 1.73
C PHE A 56 17.69 18.83 1.11
N ASP A 57 17.82 18.72 -0.21
CA ASP A 57 19.08 18.98 -0.92
C ASP A 57 19.48 20.45 -0.88
N LYS A 58 18.52 21.36 -0.68
CA LYS A 58 18.80 22.77 -0.41
C LYS A 58 19.35 22.99 1.01
N HIS A 59 18.99 22.13 1.97
CA HIS A 59 19.40 22.28 3.37
C HIS A 59 20.84 21.82 3.58
N SER A 60 21.23 20.73 2.92
CA SER A 60 22.55 20.10 3.08
C SER A 60 22.96 19.41 1.78
N SER A 61 24.25 19.45 1.45
CA SER A 61 24.83 18.69 0.34
C SER A 61 25.25 17.27 0.75
N ASP A 62 25.03 16.88 2.02
CA ASP A 62 25.32 15.53 2.51
C ASP A 62 24.17 14.56 2.18
N LEU A 63 24.42 13.66 1.22
CA LEU A 63 23.46 12.64 0.80
C LEU A 63 23.05 11.70 1.94
N GLN A 64 23.93 11.45 2.91
CA GLN A 64 23.61 10.63 4.08
C GLN A 64 22.59 11.35 4.98
N GLU A 65 22.82 12.62 5.27
CA GLU A 65 21.89 13.45 6.06
C GLU A 65 20.52 13.53 5.36
N ASN A 66 20.50 13.78 4.06
CA ASN A 66 19.24 13.87 3.29
C ASN A 66 18.52 12.52 3.24
N SER A 67 19.24 11.41 3.06
CA SER A 67 18.65 10.06 3.12
C SER A 67 18.03 9.76 4.50
N ARG A 68 18.65 10.21 5.59
CA ARG A 68 18.08 10.10 6.95
C ARG A 68 16.80 10.92 7.11
N LYS A 69 16.77 12.15 6.62
CA LYS A 69 15.56 13.01 6.64
C LYS A 69 14.42 12.36 5.86
N ILE A 70 14.70 11.87 4.65
CA ILE A 70 13.72 11.16 3.81
C ILE A 70 13.17 9.94 4.54
N PHE A 71 14.05 9.11 5.11
CA PHE A 71 13.63 7.89 5.82
C PHE A 71 12.73 8.18 7.03
N ALA A 72 13.08 9.20 7.83
CA ALA A 72 12.25 9.64 8.94
C ALA A 72 10.90 10.24 8.48
N ALA A 73 10.92 11.00 7.37
CA ALA A 73 9.72 11.56 6.76
C ALA A 73 8.78 10.47 6.22
N HIS A 74 9.31 9.36 5.68
CA HIS A 74 8.51 8.22 5.26
C HIS A 74 7.74 7.60 6.43
N PHE A 75 8.40 7.42 7.59
CA PHE A 75 7.72 6.95 8.81
C PHE A 75 6.65 7.92 9.29
N ALA A 76 6.91 9.23 9.26
CA ALA A 76 5.91 10.23 9.62
C ALA A 76 4.70 10.19 8.68
N HIS A 77 4.92 10.03 7.36
CA HIS A 77 3.86 9.90 6.39
C HIS A 77 3.05 8.61 6.60
N LEU A 78 3.69 7.47 6.87
CA LEU A 78 3.00 6.23 7.25
C LEU A 78 2.18 6.40 8.53
N GLY A 79 2.69 7.14 9.52
CA GLY A 79 1.95 7.49 10.73
C GLY A 79 0.67 8.27 10.42
N ILE A 80 0.74 9.26 9.53
CA ILE A 80 -0.44 10.02 9.08
C ILE A 80 -1.45 9.12 8.36
N ILE A 81 -0.99 8.22 7.48
CA ILE A 81 -1.86 7.23 6.81
C ILE A 81 -2.58 6.36 7.85
N PHE A 82 -1.88 5.86 8.86
CA PHE A 82 -2.50 5.05 9.92
C PHE A 82 -3.49 5.84 10.78
N VAL A 83 -3.25 7.14 11.05
CA VAL A 83 -4.24 8.01 11.71
C VAL A 83 -5.47 8.18 10.83
N TRP A 84 -5.29 8.43 9.53
CA TRP A 84 -6.39 8.50 8.57
C TRP A 84 -7.18 7.18 8.54
N MET A 85 -6.49 6.03 8.53
CA MET A 85 -7.12 4.71 8.61
C MET A 85 -7.93 4.51 9.89
N SER A 86 -7.33 4.84 11.04
CA SER A 86 -7.99 4.79 12.34
C SER A 86 -9.28 5.62 12.33
N SER A 87 -9.24 6.81 11.72
CA SER A 87 -10.39 7.72 11.68
C SER A 87 -11.60 7.13 10.96
N PHE A 88 -11.43 6.44 9.83
CA PHE A 88 -12.56 5.89 9.10
C PHE A 88 -13.07 4.57 9.71
N PHE A 89 -12.21 3.78 10.36
CA PHE A 89 -12.66 2.63 11.15
C PHE A 89 -13.49 3.09 12.35
N TYR A 90 -13.03 4.14 13.04
CA TYR A 90 -13.74 4.72 14.17
C TYR A 90 -15.08 5.33 13.76
N GLN A 91 -15.11 6.07 12.65
CA GLN A 91 -16.36 6.61 12.10
C GLN A 91 -17.32 5.49 11.71
N GLY A 92 -16.84 4.43 11.05
CA GLY A 92 -17.62 3.23 10.76
C GLY A 92 -18.21 2.60 12.02
N ALA A 93 -17.43 2.52 13.10
CA ALA A 93 -17.86 1.90 14.35
C ALA A 93 -18.85 2.73 15.19
N LYS A 94 -18.88 4.07 15.03
CA LYS A 94 -19.62 4.97 15.94
C LYS A 94 -20.70 5.81 15.29
N PHE A 95 -20.53 6.16 14.03
CA PHE A 95 -21.34 7.17 13.35
C PHE A 95 -21.78 6.70 11.97
N SER A 96 -22.01 5.39 11.80
CA SER A 96 -22.38 4.81 10.52
C SER A 96 -23.57 3.87 10.67
N ASN A 97 -24.19 3.51 9.54
CA ASN A 97 -25.22 2.48 9.48
C ASN A 97 -24.67 1.13 8.96
N TYR A 98 -23.39 0.81 9.22
CA TYR A 98 -22.71 -0.36 8.64
C TYR A 98 -23.45 -1.68 8.85
N THR A 99 -23.90 -1.97 10.08
CA THR A 99 -24.62 -3.22 10.40
C THR A 99 -26.00 -3.26 9.75
N GLY A 100 -26.69 -2.12 9.69
CA GLY A 100 -27.96 -1.97 8.95
C GLY A 100 -27.79 -2.15 7.45
N TRP A 101 -26.71 -1.61 6.87
CA TRP A 101 -26.34 -1.82 5.48
C TRP A 101 -25.96 -3.27 5.20
N LEU A 102 -25.26 -3.93 6.12
CA LEU A 102 -24.84 -5.32 5.94
C LEU A 102 -26.03 -6.28 5.91
N ALA A 103 -27.14 -5.94 6.58
CA ALA A 103 -28.38 -6.71 6.58
C ALA A 103 -29.27 -6.47 5.33
N ASP A 104 -29.11 -5.34 4.64
CA ASP A 104 -29.80 -5.06 3.36
C ASP A 104 -28.93 -4.17 2.46
N PRO A 105 -27.88 -4.74 1.83
CA PRO A 105 -26.90 -3.98 1.06
C PRO A 105 -27.46 -3.43 -0.26
N THR A 106 -28.65 -3.88 -0.67
CA THR A 106 -29.29 -3.49 -1.93
C THR A 106 -30.14 -2.23 -1.81
N HIS A 107 -30.80 -2.01 -0.67
CA HIS A 107 -31.67 -0.85 -0.47
C HIS A 107 -31.04 0.23 0.42
N VAL A 108 -30.36 -0.17 1.51
CA VAL A 108 -29.72 0.75 2.45
C VAL A 108 -28.51 1.41 1.78
N LYS A 109 -28.32 2.72 1.99
CA LYS A 109 -27.20 3.46 1.43
C LYS A 109 -26.08 3.57 2.46
N PRO A 110 -24.80 3.44 2.07
CA PRO A 110 -23.68 3.60 2.99
C PRO A 110 -23.65 5.02 3.58
N GLY A 111 -23.99 5.14 4.86
CA GLY A 111 -23.93 6.39 5.64
C GLY A 111 -22.83 6.29 6.68
N GLY A 112 -21.94 7.28 6.76
CA GLY A 112 -20.75 7.19 7.62
C GLY A 112 -20.26 8.50 8.23
N GLN A 113 -21.02 9.58 8.08
CA GLN A 113 -20.72 10.87 8.68
C GLN A 113 -22.02 11.58 9.08
N ILE A 114 -22.05 12.16 10.27
CA ILE A 114 -23.18 12.92 10.81
C ILE A 114 -22.77 14.37 11.00
N VAL A 115 -23.62 15.29 10.54
CA VAL A 115 -23.42 16.74 10.64
C VAL A 115 -24.10 17.26 11.92
N TRP A 116 -23.39 18.07 12.70
CA TRP A 116 -23.96 18.66 13.92
C TRP A 116 -25.03 19.74 13.61
N PRO A 117 -26.13 19.79 14.40
CA PRO A 117 -27.24 20.72 14.19
C PRO A 117 -26.96 22.08 14.82
N ILE A 118 -26.14 22.90 14.15
CA ILE A 118 -25.73 24.22 14.68
C ILE A 118 -26.45 25.37 13.95
N LEU A 119 -26.43 25.36 12.62
CA LEU A 119 -26.87 26.50 11.78
C LEU A 119 -27.90 26.10 10.71
N GLY A 120 -28.61 24.97 10.88
CA GLY A 120 -29.47 24.41 9.83
C GLY A 120 -28.75 23.44 8.88
N GLN A 121 -27.45 23.23 9.08
CA GLN A 121 -26.64 22.29 8.28
C GLN A 121 -27.00 20.82 8.50
N GLU A 122 -27.79 20.49 9.53
CA GLU A 122 -28.36 19.16 9.72
C GLU A 122 -29.32 18.74 8.60
N ILE A 123 -29.75 19.67 7.73
CA ILE A 123 -30.42 19.34 6.46
C ILE A 123 -29.59 18.38 5.58
N LEU A 124 -28.26 18.36 5.77
CA LEU A 124 -27.35 17.44 5.09
C LEU A 124 -27.47 15.99 5.61
N ASN A 125 -28.06 15.77 6.78
CA ASN A 125 -28.30 14.44 7.34
C ASN A 125 -29.52 13.79 6.69
N GLY A 126 -29.41 13.46 5.39
CA GLY A 126 -30.46 12.77 4.65
C GLY A 126 -30.69 11.34 5.17
N ASP A 127 -31.91 10.83 5.00
CA ASP A 127 -32.24 9.43 5.30
C ASP A 127 -31.48 8.49 4.35
N GLN A 128 -30.62 7.63 4.93
CA GLN A 128 -29.85 6.62 4.19
C GLN A 128 -30.41 5.20 4.37
N GLY A 129 -31.56 5.05 5.03
CA GLY A 129 -32.13 3.76 5.41
C GLY A 129 -31.59 3.21 6.73
N ALA A 130 -32.20 2.11 7.19
CA ALA A 130 -31.90 1.47 8.48
C ALA A 130 -31.98 2.43 9.69
N GLY A 131 -32.86 3.45 9.62
CA GLY A 131 -33.05 4.44 10.69
C GLY A 131 -31.93 5.47 10.81
N TYR A 132 -30.98 5.51 9.88
CA TYR A 132 -29.83 6.42 9.91
C TYR A 132 -30.05 7.68 9.08
N HIS A 133 -29.77 8.82 9.70
CA HIS A 133 -29.79 10.14 9.06
C HIS A 133 -28.39 10.74 9.07
N GLY A 134 -27.79 10.91 7.89
CA GLY A 134 -26.42 11.41 7.76
C GLY A 134 -25.99 11.52 6.30
N LEU A 135 -24.71 11.82 6.09
CA LEU A 135 -24.12 11.90 4.76
C LEU A 135 -23.88 10.49 4.19
N ARG A 136 -24.30 10.29 2.94
CA ARG A 136 -23.91 9.14 2.13
C ARG A 136 -22.42 9.22 1.81
N ILE A 137 -21.69 8.15 2.07
CA ILE A 137 -20.27 8.03 1.70
C ILE A 137 -20.13 7.29 0.38
N THR A 138 -19.12 7.68 -0.42
CA THR A 138 -18.83 7.08 -1.73
C THR A 138 -17.42 6.48 -1.81
N SER A 139 -16.81 6.21 -0.66
CA SER A 139 -15.46 5.68 -0.53
C SER A 139 -15.36 4.16 -0.72
N GLY A 140 -16.48 3.44 -0.75
CA GLY A 140 -16.51 1.97 -0.89
C GLY A 140 -16.09 1.19 0.36
N LEU A 141 -15.98 1.87 1.52
CA LEU A 141 -15.52 1.26 2.76
C LEU A 141 -16.43 0.11 3.23
N PHE A 142 -17.75 0.23 3.08
CA PHE A 142 -18.70 -0.79 3.53
C PHE A 142 -18.55 -2.09 2.75
N GLN A 143 -18.45 -1.99 1.42
CA GLN A 143 -18.22 -3.12 0.52
C GLN A 143 -16.87 -3.78 0.81
N MET A 144 -15.84 -2.98 1.06
CA MET A 144 -14.51 -3.47 1.44
C MET A 144 -14.55 -4.24 2.76
N TRP A 145 -15.16 -3.68 3.80
CA TRP A 145 -15.27 -4.32 5.13
C TRP A 145 -16.08 -5.61 5.08
N ARG A 146 -17.18 -5.65 4.32
CA ARG A 146 -17.91 -6.90 4.06
C ARG A 146 -17.01 -7.93 3.37
N GLY A 147 -16.28 -7.50 2.33
CA GLY A 147 -15.30 -8.35 1.63
C GLY A 147 -14.16 -8.83 2.54
N TRP A 148 -13.87 -8.16 3.65
CA TRP A 148 -12.90 -8.62 4.67
C TRP A 148 -13.52 -9.54 5.73
N GLY A 149 -14.83 -9.73 5.70
CA GLY A 149 -15.57 -10.54 6.68
C GLY A 149 -15.82 -9.84 8.01
N ILE A 150 -15.84 -8.50 8.01
CA ILE A 150 -16.21 -7.70 9.20
C ILE A 150 -17.73 -7.70 9.32
N THR A 151 -18.26 -8.11 10.46
CA THR A 151 -19.72 -8.23 10.69
C THR A 151 -20.22 -7.33 11.81
N SER A 152 -19.33 -6.70 12.58
CA SER A 152 -19.71 -5.89 13.73
C SER A 152 -18.92 -4.59 13.88
N GLU A 153 -19.54 -3.61 14.54
CA GLU A 153 -18.91 -2.34 14.91
C GLU A 153 -17.76 -2.52 15.91
N ILE A 154 -17.79 -3.59 16.71
CA ILE A 154 -16.73 -3.89 17.70
C ILE A 154 -15.42 -4.21 16.97
N GLU A 155 -15.48 -4.94 15.87
CA GLU A 155 -14.31 -5.25 15.03
C GLU A 155 -13.73 -3.98 14.41
N LEU A 156 -14.58 -3.09 13.88
CA LEU A 156 -14.16 -1.78 13.37
C LEU A 156 -13.51 -0.94 14.48
N TYR A 157 -14.05 -0.96 15.69
CA TYR A 157 -13.48 -0.25 16.83
C TYR A 157 -12.09 -0.80 17.20
N ALA A 158 -11.90 -2.13 17.17
CA ALA A 158 -10.61 -2.76 17.40
C ALA A 158 -9.59 -2.39 16.31
N LEU A 159 -10.00 -2.37 15.03
CA LEU A 159 -9.17 -1.91 13.92
C LEU A 159 -8.77 -0.44 14.05
N ALA A 160 -9.68 0.42 14.51
CA ALA A 160 -9.39 1.82 14.75
C ALA A 160 -8.27 1.99 15.80
N PHE A 161 -8.35 1.25 16.92
CA PHE A 161 -7.31 1.27 17.95
C PHE A 161 -5.99 0.67 17.45
N GLY A 162 -6.04 -0.46 16.74
CA GLY A 162 -4.85 -1.08 16.15
C GLY A 162 -4.13 -0.15 15.19
N ALA A 163 -4.86 0.54 14.31
CA ALA A 163 -4.31 1.53 13.40
C ALA A 163 -3.67 2.71 14.15
N LEU A 164 -4.30 3.20 15.22
CA LEU A 164 -3.73 4.29 16.04
C LEU A 164 -2.45 3.86 16.77
N PHE A 165 -2.40 2.63 17.28
CA PHE A 165 -1.19 2.06 17.85
C PHE A 165 -0.07 1.96 16.81
N MET A 166 -0.38 1.51 15.59
CA MET A 166 0.58 1.48 14.49
C MET A 166 1.06 2.89 14.11
N ALA A 167 0.18 3.89 14.12
CA ALA A 167 0.59 5.29 13.91
C ALA A 167 1.61 5.75 14.95
N ALA A 168 1.36 5.47 16.24
CA ALA A 168 2.29 5.79 17.32
C ALA A 168 3.63 5.07 17.11
N LEU A 169 3.62 3.80 16.71
CA LEU A 169 4.83 3.05 16.38
C LEU A 169 5.60 3.68 15.22
N MET A 170 4.92 4.09 14.14
CA MET A 170 5.56 4.73 12.99
C MET A 170 6.22 6.06 13.36
N PHE A 171 5.52 6.94 14.10
CA PHE A 171 6.12 8.20 14.56
C PHE A 171 7.35 7.97 15.46
N ASN A 172 7.28 7.00 16.36
CA ASN A 172 8.41 6.63 17.22
C ASN A 172 9.58 6.05 16.40
N ALA A 173 9.31 5.18 15.42
CA ALA A 173 10.33 4.63 14.54
C ALA A 173 11.03 5.71 13.71
N GLY A 174 10.28 6.70 13.19
CA GLY A 174 10.84 7.85 12.49
C GLY A 174 11.75 8.69 13.38
N ALA A 175 11.31 9.02 14.60
CA ALA A 175 12.13 9.74 15.57
C ALA A 175 13.37 8.92 15.98
N TYR A 176 13.21 7.63 16.22
CA TYR A 176 14.29 6.73 16.62
C TYR A 176 15.37 6.61 15.54
N HIS A 177 14.97 6.39 14.29
CA HIS A 177 15.89 6.26 13.15
C HIS A 177 16.46 7.58 12.64
N PHE A 178 16.01 8.71 13.18
CA PHE A 178 16.64 10.01 12.92
C PHE A 178 17.58 10.44 14.05
N HIS A 179 17.12 10.33 15.30
CA HIS A 179 17.82 10.88 16.46
C HIS A 179 18.71 9.88 17.19
N VAL A 180 18.35 8.59 17.23
CA VAL A 180 18.99 7.60 18.12
C VAL A 180 19.84 6.60 17.36
N SER A 181 19.33 6.04 16.26
CA SER A 181 19.98 4.98 15.50
C SER A 181 19.81 5.25 14.00
N ALA A 182 20.56 6.21 13.48
CA ALA A 182 20.41 6.68 12.10
C ALA A 182 21.26 5.89 11.09
N PRO A 183 20.67 5.28 10.06
CA PRO A 183 21.42 4.48 9.10
C PRO A 183 22.48 5.30 8.35
N LYS A 184 23.60 4.67 8.02
CA LYS A 184 24.65 5.22 7.16
C LYS A 184 24.27 5.08 5.68
N LEU A 185 24.91 5.84 4.80
CA LEU A 185 24.58 5.86 3.37
C LEU A 185 24.65 4.48 2.70
N ALA A 186 25.64 3.66 3.08
CA ALA A 186 25.82 2.29 2.58
C ALA A 186 24.59 1.39 2.81
N TRP A 187 23.83 1.63 3.90
CA TRP A 187 22.59 0.90 4.14
C TRP A 187 21.50 1.28 3.12
N PHE A 188 21.34 2.57 2.84
CA PHE A 188 20.37 3.08 1.86
C PHE A 188 20.71 2.66 0.43
N GLN A 189 22.00 2.52 0.12
CA GLN A 189 22.49 2.10 -1.20
C GLN A 189 22.57 0.58 -1.38
N ASN A 190 22.16 -0.21 -0.39
CA ASN A 190 22.07 -1.66 -0.51
C ASN A 190 20.78 -2.06 -1.27
N VAL A 191 20.76 -1.73 -2.57
CA VAL A 191 19.59 -1.86 -3.44
C VAL A 191 19.18 -3.33 -3.61
N GLU A 192 20.13 -4.26 -3.75
CA GLU A 192 19.84 -5.69 -3.86
C GLU A 192 19.13 -6.21 -2.61
N SER A 193 19.60 -5.85 -1.40
CA SER A 193 18.91 -6.22 -0.17
C SER A 193 17.53 -5.59 -0.10
N MET A 194 17.40 -4.31 -0.41
CA MET A 194 16.12 -3.61 -0.42
C MET A 194 15.12 -4.29 -1.37
N MET A 195 15.55 -4.62 -2.60
CA MET A 195 14.70 -5.30 -3.59
C MET A 195 14.28 -6.69 -3.14
N ASN A 196 15.20 -7.50 -2.62
CA ASN A 196 14.86 -8.83 -2.09
C ASN A 196 13.84 -8.74 -0.94
N HIS A 197 14.05 -7.83 0.01
CA HIS A 197 13.15 -7.67 1.16
C HIS A 197 11.79 -7.07 0.76
N HIS A 198 11.74 -6.15 -0.19
CA HIS A 198 10.48 -5.59 -0.67
C HIS A 198 9.70 -6.60 -1.52
N LEU A 199 10.36 -7.34 -2.41
CA LEU A 199 9.70 -8.37 -3.22
C LEU A 199 9.23 -9.53 -2.34
N ALA A 200 10.13 -10.24 -1.65
CA ALA A 200 9.74 -11.42 -0.89
C ALA A 200 9.03 -11.08 0.43
N GLY A 201 9.52 -10.07 1.15
CA GLY A 201 8.97 -9.68 2.46
C GLY A 201 7.70 -8.85 2.31
N LEU A 202 7.83 -7.61 1.82
CA LEU A 202 6.70 -6.68 1.80
C LEU A 202 5.56 -7.14 0.88
N LEU A 203 5.86 -7.51 -0.38
CA LEU A 203 4.84 -7.95 -1.33
C LEU A 203 4.49 -9.42 -1.16
N GLY A 204 5.49 -10.30 -1.08
CA GLY A 204 5.31 -11.75 -0.96
C GLY A 204 4.61 -12.17 0.32
N LEU A 205 5.21 -11.89 1.49
CA LEU A 205 4.59 -12.23 2.78
C LEU A 205 3.34 -11.40 3.07
N GLY A 206 3.26 -10.16 2.56
CA GLY A 206 2.05 -9.36 2.63
C GLY A 206 0.88 -10.04 1.91
N SER A 207 1.09 -10.48 0.66
CA SER A 207 0.07 -11.20 -0.11
C SER A 207 -0.25 -12.58 0.49
N LEU A 208 0.75 -13.28 1.05
CA LEU A 208 0.54 -14.57 1.71
C LEU A 208 -0.30 -14.42 2.98
N GLY A 209 0.00 -13.42 3.81
CA GLY A 209 -0.77 -13.11 5.01
C GLY A 209 -2.20 -12.72 4.67
N TRP A 210 -2.39 -11.96 3.59
CA TRP A 210 -3.72 -11.61 3.11
C TRP A 210 -4.50 -12.82 2.56
N ALA A 211 -3.85 -13.71 1.79
CA ALA A 211 -4.47 -14.97 1.36
C ALA A 211 -4.90 -15.82 2.56
N GLY A 212 -4.08 -15.90 3.62
CA GLY A 212 -4.45 -16.57 4.87
C GLY A 212 -5.69 -15.96 5.52
N HIS A 213 -5.76 -14.64 5.63
CA HIS A 213 -6.96 -13.95 6.12
C HIS A 213 -8.19 -14.24 5.25
N LEU A 214 -8.03 -14.21 3.92
CA LEU A 214 -9.12 -14.47 3.00
C LEU A 214 -9.68 -15.90 3.17
N ILE A 215 -8.81 -16.91 3.19
CA ILE A 215 -9.17 -18.32 3.31
C ILE A 215 -9.86 -18.62 4.64
N HIS A 216 -9.34 -18.06 5.75
CA HIS A 216 -9.77 -18.45 7.08
C HIS A 216 -10.89 -17.59 7.68
N ILE A 217 -11.03 -16.34 7.23
CA ILE A 217 -12.03 -15.40 7.77
C ILE A 217 -12.99 -14.93 6.68
N SER A 218 -12.48 -14.24 5.66
CA SER A 218 -13.34 -13.57 4.68
C SER A 218 -14.24 -14.55 3.93
N ILE A 219 -13.67 -15.62 3.35
CA ILE A 219 -14.41 -16.57 2.53
C ILE A 219 -15.50 -17.28 3.35
N PRO A 220 -15.22 -17.85 4.54
CA PRO A 220 -16.28 -18.42 5.40
C PRO A 220 -17.38 -17.40 5.74
N THR A 221 -17.02 -16.18 6.14
CA THR A 221 -18.01 -15.15 6.50
C THR A 221 -18.86 -14.73 5.30
N ASN A 222 -18.24 -14.47 4.14
CA ASN A 222 -18.96 -14.05 2.94
C ASN A 222 -19.84 -15.18 2.39
N THR A 223 -19.44 -16.45 2.52
CA THR A 223 -20.29 -17.59 2.13
C THR A 223 -21.58 -17.60 2.94
N LEU A 224 -21.51 -17.34 4.26
CA LEU A 224 -22.69 -17.24 5.12
C LEU A 224 -23.55 -16.01 4.80
N LEU A 225 -22.92 -14.85 4.60
CA LEU A 225 -23.63 -13.61 4.23
C LEU A 225 -24.35 -13.76 2.88
N ASP A 226 -23.68 -14.29 1.87
CA ASP A 226 -24.26 -14.50 0.55
C ASP A 226 -25.40 -15.53 0.58
N ALA A 227 -25.30 -16.55 1.45
CA ALA A 227 -26.37 -17.52 1.67
C ALA A 227 -27.61 -16.90 2.33
N ILE A 228 -27.42 -15.97 3.28
CA ILE A 228 -28.49 -15.18 3.89
C ILE A 228 -29.15 -14.31 2.81
N ASP A 229 -28.36 -13.56 2.05
CA ASP A 229 -28.86 -12.63 1.02
C ASP A 229 -29.57 -13.35 -0.14
N ALA A 230 -29.15 -14.58 -0.46
CA ALA A 230 -29.81 -15.43 -1.46
C ALA A 230 -31.10 -16.12 -0.94
N GLY A 231 -31.42 -15.99 0.35
CA GLY A 231 -32.56 -16.67 0.98
C GLY A 231 -32.36 -18.17 1.16
N THR A 232 -31.11 -18.64 1.18
CA THR A 232 -30.73 -20.05 1.36
C THR A 232 -29.82 -20.21 2.59
N PRO A 233 -30.31 -19.90 3.80
CA PRO A 233 -29.50 -19.92 5.02
C PRO A 233 -28.89 -21.30 5.30
N MET A 234 -27.68 -21.30 5.85
CA MET A 234 -26.92 -22.52 6.14
C MET A 234 -27.14 -22.98 7.59
N VAL A 235 -26.89 -24.25 7.87
CA VAL A 235 -26.92 -24.80 9.23
C VAL A 235 -25.50 -25.09 9.69
N LEU A 236 -25.11 -24.51 10.83
CA LEU A 236 -23.83 -24.78 11.49
C LEU A 236 -24.08 -25.33 12.88
N ASN A 237 -23.47 -26.48 13.21
CA ASN A 237 -23.64 -27.17 14.50
C ASN A 237 -25.12 -27.37 14.90
N GLY A 238 -26.00 -27.62 13.92
CA GLY A 238 -27.44 -27.79 14.15
C GLY A 238 -28.22 -26.48 14.39
N ARG A 239 -27.59 -25.32 14.28
CA ARG A 239 -28.23 -23.99 14.34
C ARG A 239 -28.35 -23.40 12.94
N LEU A 240 -29.54 -22.91 12.61
CA LEU A 240 -29.78 -22.15 11.37
C LEU A 240 -29.11 -20.77 11.47
N ILE A 241 -28.40 -20.38 10.43
CA ILE A 241 -27.72 -19.08 10.30
C ILE A 241 -28.51 -18.25 9.30
N GLU A 242 -29.47 -17.46 9.80
CA GLU A 242 -30.45 -16.72 8.98
C GLU A 242 -30.30 -15.19 9.09
N THR A 243 -29.66 -14.70 10.15
CA THR A 243 -29.41 -13.26 10.35
C THR A 243 -27.93 -12.96 10.56
N LEU A 244 -27.56 -11.69 10.41
CA LEU A 244 -26.22 -11.20 10.73
C LEU A 244 -25.77 -11.58 12.15
N THR A 245 -26.70 -11.59 13.11
CA THR A 245 -26.39 -11.95 14.52
C THR A 245 -26.13 -13.44 14.74
N ASP A 246 -26.47 -14.29 13.78
CA ASP A 246 -26.21 -15.73 13.85
C ASP A 246 -24.79 -16.09 13.39
N ILE A 247 -24.13 -15.21 12.63
CA ILE A 247 -22.79 -15.48 12.08
C ILE A 247 -21.79 -15.67 13.22
N PRO A 248 -21.06 -16.81 13.26
CA PRO A 248 -20.04 -17.03 14.27
C PRO A 248 -18.92 -15.98 14.20
N PRO A 249 -18.36 -15.56 15.34
CA PRO A 249 -17.24 -14.62 15.34
C PRO A 249 -16.00 -15.24 14.65
N PRO A 250 -15.08 -14.42 14.11
CA PRO A 250 -13.94 -14.89 13.30
C PRO A 250 -13.10 -16.01 13.93
N HIS A 251 -12.87 -15.96 15.25
CA HIS A 251 -12.08 -16.99 15.94
C HIS A 251 -12.75 -18.37 15.98
N VAL A 252 -14.08 -18.44 15.89
CA VAL A 252 -14.84 -19.69 15.78
C VAL A 252 -14.78 -20.21 14.34
N LEU A 253 -14.83 -19.32 13.34
CA LEU A 253 -14.71 -19.67 11.93
C LEU A 253 -13.35 -20.29 11.58
N CYS A 254 -12.29 -19.92 12.31
CA CYS A 254 -10.97 -20.57 12.18
C CYS A 254 -10.94 -22.04 12.62
N SER A 255 -11.96 -22.53 13.35
CA SER A 255 -11.99 -23.94 13.77
C SER A 255 -12.25 -24.85 12.56
N PRO A 256 -11.41 -25.86 12.27
CA PRO A 256 -11.66 -26.79 11.18
C PRO A 256 -13.01 -27.50 11.27
N SER A 257 -13.52 -27.74 12.48
CA SER A 257 -14.84 -28.37 12.69
C SER A 257 -16.01 -27.50 12.24
N VAL A 258 -15.86 -26.17 12.30
CA VAL A 258 -16.88 -25.20 11.86
C VAL A 258 -16.65 -24.84 10.39
N ALA A 259 -15.41 -24.53 10.02
CA ALA A 259 -15.02 -24.18 8.67
C ALA A 259 -15.41 -25.26 7.65
N SER A 260 -15.23 -26.54 7.99
CA SER A 260 -15.58 -27.68 7.11
C SER A 260 -17.08 -27.86 6.87
N GLN A 261 -17.94 -27.31 7.73
CA GLN A 261 -19.40 -27.30 7.50
C GLN A 261 -19.80 -26.22 6.49
N ILE A 262 -18.98 -25.18 6.34
CA ILE A 262 -19.18 -24.11 5.34
C ILE A 262 -18.51 -24.52 4.02
N ILE A 263 -17.23 -24.91 4.09
CA ILE A 263 -16.41 -25.31 2.96
C ILE A 263 -15.63 -26.59 3.33
N PRO A 264 -16.03 -27.77 2.83
CA PRO A 264 -15.47 -29.06 3.23
C PRO A 264 -13.94 -29.15 3.19
N GLY A 265 -13.31 -28.56 2.18
CA GLY A 265 -11.87 -28.56 1.94
C GLY A 265 -11.05 -27.96 3.08
N LEU A 266 -11.61 -27.01 3.85
CA LEU A 266 -10.96 -26.43 5.03
C LEU A 266 -10.77 -27.44 6.17
N GLY A 267 -11.46 -28.59 6.12
CA GLY A 267 -11.26 -29.72 7.03
C GLY A 267 -10.18 -30.71 6.61
N SER A 268 -9.60 -30.57 5.41
CA SER A 268 -8.72 -31.59 4.80
C SER A 268 -7.32 -31.70 5.42
N GLY A 269 -6.98 -30.79 6.35
CA GLY A 269 -5.67 -30.75 7.02
C GLY A 269 -4.51 -30.31 6.11
N VAL A 270 -3.36 -30.07 6.72
CA VAL A 270 -2.16 -29.53 6.02
C VAL A 270 -1.33 -30.59 5.30
N SER A 271 -1.55 -31.88 5.56
CA SER A 271 -0.79 -32.98 4.93
C SER A 271 -0.95 -32.98 3.40
N ASN A 272 -2.13 -32.60 2.89
CA ASN A 272 -2.39 -32.48 1.45
C ASN A 272 -1.54 -31.38 0.80
N PHE A 273 -1.23 -30.30 1.52
CA PHE A 273 -0.33 -29.26 1.02
C PHE A 273 1.10 -29.77 0.85
N PHE A 274 1.64 -30.44 1.89
CA PHE A 274 3.02 -30.95 1.89
C PHE A 274 3.23 -32.17 0.98
N SER A 275 2.17 -32.90 0.65
CA SER A 275 2.20 -34.02 -0.31
C SER A 275 1.92 -33.59 -1.75
N LEU A 276 1.73 -32.29 -2.01
CA LEU A 276 1.39 -31.74 -3.32
C LEU A 276 0.04 -32.25 -3.89
N ASN A 277 -0.84 -32.78 -3.03
CA ASN A 277 -2.20 -33.17 -3.39
C ASN A 277 -3.14 -31.95 -3.37
N TRP A 278 -2.85 -30.94 -4.17
CA TRP A 278 -3.50 -29.63 -4.08
C TRP A 278 -4.93 -29.58 -4.61
N MET A 279 -5.35 -30.58 -5.39
CA MET A 279 -6.70 -30.65 -5.95
C MET A 279 -7.79 -30.73 -4.87
N VAL A 280 -7.45 -31.12 -3.64
CA VAL A 280 -8.41 -31.15 -2.52
C VAL A 280 -8.83 -29.76 -2.03
N PHE A 281 -8.14 -28.70 -2.45
CA PHE A 281 -8.40 -27.32 -2.04
C PHE A 281 -9.24 -26.52 -3.06
N SER A 282 -9.78 -27.18 -4.09
CA SER A 282 -10.45 -26.53 -5.22
C SER A 282 -11.79 -25.85 -4.88
N ASP A 283 -12.30 -26.03 -3.66
CA ASP A 283 -13.55 -25.45 -3.18
C ASP A 283 -13.36 -24.06 -2.53
N PHE A 284 -12.18 -23.73 -2.00
CA PHE A 284 -11.83 -22.38 -1.53
C PHE A 284 -10.71 -21.70 -2.31
N LEU A 285 -9.93 -22.42 -3.13
CA LEU A 285 -8.97 -21.87 -4.09
C LEU A 285 -9.48 -22.13 -5.51
N THR A 286 -10.42 -21.30 -5.95
CA THR A 286 -11.12 -21.50 -7.23
C THR A 286 -10.46 -20.75 -8.39
N PHE A 287 -10.93 -21.03 -9.60
CA PHE A 287 -10.62 -20.26 -10.80
C PHE A 287 -11.88 -20.14 -11.66
N LYS A 288 -12.96 -19.63 -11.05
CA LYS A 288 -14.28 -19.58 -11.69
C LYS A 288 -14.31 -18.55 -12.81
N GLY A 289 -13.77 -17.37 -12.56
CA GLY A 289 -13.87 -16.23 -13.47
C GLY A 289 -15.29 -15.66 -13.52
N GLY A 290 -15.38 -14.36 -13.80
CA GLY A 290 -16.65 -13.62 -13.78
C GLY A 290 -17.05 -13.17 -12.38
N LEU A 291 -18.35 -12.98 -12.17
CA LEU A 291 -18.91 -12.37 -10.96
C LEU A 291 -19.80 -13.37 -10.20
N ASN A 292 -19.77 -13.27 -8.88
CA ASN A 292 -20.73 -13.91 -7.99
C ASN A 292 -22.14 -13.34 -8.28
N PRO A 293 -23.12 -14.18 -8.64
CA PRO A 293 -24.45 -13.73 -9.03
C PRO A 293 -25.25 -13.09 -7.88
N VAL A 294 -24.89 -13.35 -6.62
CA VAL A 294 -25.55 -12.75 -5.45
C VAL A 294 -25.07 -11.31 -5.24
N THR A 295 -23.75 -11.10 -5.30
CA THR A 295 -23.13 -9.84 -4.89
C THR A 295 -22.76 -8.92 -6.06
N GLY A 296 -22.69 -9.44 -7.28
CA GLY A 296 -22.19 -8.73 -8.45
C GLY A 296 -20.69 -8.38 -8.38
N SER A 297 -19.91 -9.10 -7.57
CA SER A 297 -18.46 -8.90 -7.40
C SER A 297 -17.65 -10.10 -7.82
N LEU A 298 -16.34 -9.95 -7.95
CA LEU A 298 -15.42 -11.08 -8.10
C LEU A 298 -15.61 -12.09 -6.95
N TRP A 299 -15.33 -13.36 -7.24
CA TRP A 299 -15.39 -14.43 -6.24
C TRP A 299 -14.27 -14.26 -5.21
N MET A 300 -14.61 -14.24 -3.92
CA MET A 300 -13.62 -14.15 -2.84
C MET A 300 -12.62 -15.33 -2.88
N THR A 301 -13.06 -16.51 -3.31
CA THR A 301 -12.23 -17.69 -3.53
C THR A 301 -11.24 -17.54 -4.69
N ASP A 302 -11.62 -16.83 -5.77
CA ASP A 302 -10.70 -16.50 -6.86
C ASP A 302 -9.68 -15.43 -6.40
N ILE A 303 -10.11 -14.44 -5.61
CA ILE A 303 -9.24 -13.41 -5.02
C ILE A 303 -8.20 -14.06 -4.08
N ALA A 304 -8.61 -15.03 -3.25
CA ALA A 304 -7.67 -15.74 -2.37
C ALA A 304 -6.63 -16.54 -3.17
N HIS A 305 -7.06 -17.25 -4.21
CA HIS A 305 -6.16 -17.97 -5.09
C HIS A 305 -5.19 -17.02 -5.82
N HIS A 306 -5.68 -15.88 -6.30
CA HIS A 306 -4.86 -14.83 -6.89
C HIS A 306 -3.76 -14.34 -5.92
N HIS A 307 -4.12 -14.02 -4.68
CA HIS A 307 -3.14 -13.57 -3.67
C HIS A 307 -2.12 -14.65 -3.31
N LEU A 308 -2.52 -15.92 -3.24
CA LEU A 308 -1.60 -17.03 -3.02
C LEU A 308 -0.61 -17.18 -4.17
N ALA A 309 -1.08 -17.10 -5.42
CA ALA A 309 -0.22 -17.18 -6.60
C ALA A 309 0.78 -16.01 -6.66
N ILE A 310 0.30 -14.79 -6.40
CA ILE A 310 1.14 -13.60 -6.33
C ILE A 310 2.17 -13.70 -5.19
N ALA A 311 1.79 -14.25 -4.04
CA ALA A 311 2.70 -14.44 -2.92
C ALA A 311 3.87 -15.35 -3.32
N VAL A 312 3.59 -16.49 -3.94
CA VAL A 312 4.63 -17.41 -4.43
C VAL A 312 5.53 -16.73 -5.44
N MET A 313 4.95 -16.01 -6.42
CA MET A 313 5.71 -15.28 -7.44
C MET A 313 6.67 -14.25 -6.82
N PHE A 314 6.19 -13.42 -5.89
CA PHE A 314 7.01 -12.38 -5.27
C PHE A 314 8.04 -12.94 -4.27
N ILE A 315 7.70 -14.00 -3.54
CA ILE A 315 8.66 -14.69 -2.68
C ILE A 315 9.82 -15.24 -3.53
N ILE A 316 9.54 -15.91 -4.64
CA ILE A 316 10.59 -16.42 -5.54
C ILE A 316 11.37 -15.25 -6.16
N ALA A 317 10.70 -14.21 -6.64
CA ALA A 317 11.35 -13.04 -7.24
C ALA A 317 12.30 -12.32 -6.25
N GLY A 318 11.94 -12.25 -4.97
CA GLY A 318 12.79 -11.65 -3.93
C GLY A 318 14.02 -12.49 -3.53
N HIS A 319 14.29 -13.61 -4.22
CA HIS A 319 15.54 -14.36 -4.09
C HIS A 319 16.45 -14.22 -5.32
N MET A 320 16.15 -13.27 -6.22
CA MET A 320 16.92 -13.06 -7.44
C MET A 320 18.28 -12.36 -7.19
N TYR A 321 18.34 -11.40 -6.27
CA TYR A 321 19.50 -10.51 -6.16
C TYR A 321 20.54 -11.02 -5.15
N ARG A 322 21.82 -10.80 -5.46
CA ARG A 322 22.95 -11.28 -4.67
C ARG A 322 23.03 -10.53 -3.35
N THR A 323 23.19 -11.28 -2.26
CA THR A 323 23.42 -10.72 -0.91
C THR A 323 24.66 -11.36 -0.28
N ASN A 324 24.72 -11.46 1.05
CA ASN A 324 25.92 -11.88 1.80
C ASN A 324 26.33 -13.35 1.58
N TRP A 325 25.47 -14.17 0.96
CA TRP A 325 25.72 -15.59 0.68
C TRP A 325 26.28 -15.87 -0.72
N GLY A 326 26.59 -14.84 -1.51
CA GLY A 326 27.28 -14.98 -2.79
C GLY A 326 26.44 -15.52 -3.96
N ILE A 327 25.22 -16.01 -3.71
CA ILE A 327 24.28 -16.50 -4.73
C ILE A 327 23.34 -15.37 -5.15
N GLY A 328 23.01 -15.28 -6.44
CA GLY A 328 22.11 -14.29 -7.04
C GLY A 328 22.81 -13.35 -8.01
N HIS A 329 22.07 -12.37 -8.52
CA HIS A 329 22.54 -11.38 -9.49
C HIS A 329 22.85 -10.02 -8.85
N THR A 330 23.89 -9.34 -9.31
CA THR A 330 24.13 -7.91 -9.02
C THR A 330 23.38 -7.08 -10.05
N LEU A 331 22.60 -6.06 -9.62
CA LEU A 331 21.83 -5.22 -10.55
C LEU A 331 22.72 -4.50 -11.55
N LYS A 332 23.87 -4.03 -11.08
CA LYS A 332 24.90 -3.42 -11.92
C LYS A 332 25.42 -4.36 -13.01
N GLU A 333 25.74 -5.61 -12.66
CA GLU A 333 26.21 -6.61 -13.63
C GLU A 333 25.15 -6.89 -14.70
N ILE A 334 23.87 -6.93 -14.32
CA ILE A 334 22.76 -7.08 -15.28
C ILE A 334 22.73 -5.87 -16.22
N LEU A 335 22.71 -4.64 -15.70
CA LEU A 335 22.60 -3.44 -16.52
C LEU A 335 23.81 -3.27 -17.45
N ASP A 336 25.03 -3.39 -16.92
CA ASP A 336 26.25 -3.20 -17.70
C ASP A 336 26.49 -4.28 -18.76
N GLY A 337 25.92 -5.48 -18.54
CA GLY A 337 26.01 -6.62 -19.44
C GLY A 337 24.95 -6.63 -20.56
N GLN A 338 24.00 -5.70 -20.54
CA GLN A 338 22.94 -5.60 -21.55
C GLN A 338 23.23 -4.45 -22.51
N ASP A 339 23.26 -4.77 -23.81
CA ASP A 339 23.28 -3.76 -24.86
C ASP A 339 21.91 -3.10 -24.98
N GLY A 340 21.91 -1.78 -25.19
CA GLY A 340 20.73 -1.00 -25.53
C GLY A 340 20.43 -1.04 -27.02
N PHE A 341 19.32 -0.42 -27.41
CA PHE A 341 18.96 -0.18 -28.80
C PHE A 341 19.15 1.30 -29.16
N PRO A 342 19.70 1.65 -30.34
CA PRO A 342 20.32 0.79 -31.36
C PRO A 342 21.67 0.20 -30.93
N GLN A 343 22.21 -0.73 -31.72
CA GLN A 343 23.49 -1.39 -31.43
C GLN A 343 24.61 -0.40 -31.09
N GLY A 344 25.35 -0.68 -30.01
CA GLY A 344 26.42 0.19 -29.48
C GLY A 344 25.94 1.21 -28.43
N VAL A 345 24.65 1.27 -28.12
CA VAL A 345 24.12 1.94 -26.93
C VAL A 345 24.23 0.99 -25.74
N THR A 346 24.49 1.50 -24.54
CA THR A 346 24.62 0.70 -23.32
C THR A 346 23.74 1.24 -22.19
N HIS A 347 23.51 0.43 -21.16
CA HIS A 347 22.87 0.87 -19.90
C HIS A 347 23.88 1.26 -18.81
N ARG A 348 25.16 1.40 -19.16
CA ARG A 348 26.22 1.74 -18.19
C ARG A 348 25.96 3.09 -17.54
N GLY A 349 26.23 3.17 -16.24
CA GLY A 349 26.00 4.37 -15.42
C GLY A 349 24.57 4.56 -14.93
N LEU A 350 23.59 3.76 -15.41
CA LEU A 350 22.20 3.88 -14.94
C LEU A 350 22.02 3.35 -13.51
N PHE A 351 22.76 2.31 -13.13
CA PHE A 351 22.71 1.77 -11.77
C PHE A 351 23.16 2.83 -10.76
N GLU A 352 24.31 3.46 -11.00
CA GLU A 352 24.86 4.52 -10.15
C GLU A 352 23.88 5.69 -10.07
N PHE A 353 23.37 6.16 -11.21
CA PHE A 353 22.42 7.27 -11.23
C PHE A 353 21.16 6.99 -10.40
N LEU A 354 20.59 5.78 -10.51
CA LEU A 354 19.43 5.37 -9.71
C LEU A 354 19.78 5.05 -8.25
N ALA A 355 21.01 4.67 -7.92
CA ALA A 355 21.42 4.42 -6.54
C ALA A 355 21.75 5.72 -5.77
N GLU A 356 22.24 6.73 -6.50
CA GLU A 356 22.75 7.99 -5.94
C GLU A 356 21.74 9.14 -6.01
N SER A 357 20.92 9.22 -7.07
CA SER A 357 19.89 10.26 -7.18
C SER A 357 18.57 9.82 -6.56
N ARG A 358 18.14 10.55 -5.51
CA ARG A 358 16.81 10.37 -4.90
C ARG A 358 15.70 10.88 -5.82
N HIS A 359 15.97 11.91 -6.61
CA HIS A 359 15.02 12.45 -7.57
C HIS A 359 14.78 11.51 -8.76
N ALA A 360 15.83 10.85 -9.27
CA ALA A 360 15.69 9.85 -10.33
C ALA A 360 14.83 8.66 -9.88
N GLN A 361 15.07 8.16 -8.66
CA GLN A 361 14.24 7.11 -8.06
C GLN A 361 12.80 7.55 -7.84
N LEU A 362 12.61 8.74 -7.27
CA LEU A 362 11.26 9.27 -7.03
C LEU A 362 10.51 9.47 -8.35
N SER A 363 11.18 9.96 -9.39
CA SER A 363 10.61 10.11 -10.74
C SER A 363 10.10 8.76 -11.28
N LEU A 364 10.94 7.73 -11.27
CA LEU A 364 10.57 6.40 -11.74
C LEU A 364 9.42 5.81 -10.92
N ASN A 365 9.50 5.91 -9.59
CA ASN A 365 8.48 5.38 -8.70
C ASN A 365 7.14 6.09 -8.87
N LEU A 366 7.13 7.41 -9.07
CA LEU A 366 5.91 8.18 -9.34
C LEU A 366 5.29 7.84 -10.70
N ALA A 367 6.12 7.61 -11.73
CA ALA A 367 5.62 7.19 -13.04
C ALA A 367 4.91 5.83 -12.96
N MET A 368 5.53 4.88 -12.26
CA MET A 368 4.97 3.54 -12.07
C MET A 368 3.74 3.56 -11.15
N LEU A 369 3.80 4.23 -10.00
CA LEU A 369 2.68 4.30 -9.06
C LEU A 369 1.48 5.06 -9.63
N GLY A 370 1.73 6.15 -10.37
CA GLY A 370 0.68 6.90 -11.04
C GLY A 370 -0.04 6.05 -12.11
N SER A 371 0.75 5.30 -12.88
CA SER A 371 0.23 4.36 -13.88
C SER A 371 -0.54 3.20 -13.23
N ILE A 372 -0.05 2.64 -12.12
CA ILE A 372 -0.77 1.62 -11.33
C ILE A 372 -2.08 2.18 -10.79
N SER A 373 -2.12 3.42 -10.28
CA SER A 373 -3.37 4.06 -9.83
C SER A 373 -4.41 4.14 -10.95
N ILE A 374 -3.99 4.49 -12.17
CA ILE A 374 -4.88 4.50 -13.35
C ILE A 374 -5.35 3.09 -13.70
N ILE A 375 -4.46 2.09 -13.67
CA ILE A 375 -4.81 0.69 -13.92
C ILE A 375 -5.81 0.19 -12.86
N VAL A 376 -5.62 0.55 -11.58
CA VAL A 376 -6.57 0.24 -10.50
C VAL A 376 -7.94 0.84 -10.80
N ALA A 377 -8.00 2.10 -11.25
CA ALA A 377 -9.27 2.71 -11.67
C ALA A 377 -9.95 1.88 -12.77
N GLN A 378 -9.21 1.53 -13.82
CA GLN A 378 -9.72 0.77 -14.97
C GLN A 378 -10.16 -0.65 -14.61
N HIS A 379 -9.41 -1.33 -13.75
CA HIS A 379 -9.71 -2.70 -13.34
C HIS A 379 -10.88 -2.74 -12.35
N MET A 380 -10.93 -1.84 -11.36
CA MET A 380 -11.97 -1.90 -10.33
C MET A 380 -13.37 -1.60 -10.85
N TYR A 381 -13.53 -0.73 -11.85
CA TYR A 381 -14.87 -0.45 -12.40
C TYR A 381 -15.38 -1.59 -13.28
N SER A 382 -14.48 -2.28 -14.01
CA SER A 382 -14.83 -3.35 -14.96
C SER A 382 -14.88 -4.73 -14.30
N MET A 383 -14.15 -4.92 -13.20
CA MET A 383 -14.08 -6.14 -12.42
C MET A 383 -14.26 -5.81 -10.93
N PRO A 384 -15.49 -5.51 -10.45
CA PRO A 384 -15.73 -5.05 -9.09
C PRO A 384 -15.24 -6.07 -8.05
N PRO A 385 -14.20 -5.76 -7.24
CA PRO A 385 -13.59 -6.75 -6.35
C PRO A 385 -14.36 -6.96 -5.05
N TYR A 386 -15.29 -6.07 -4.70
CA TYR A 386 -15.98 -6.10 -3.42
C TYR A 386 -17.48 -6.33 -3.57
N PRO A 387 -18.12 -7.12 -2.67
CA PRO A 387 -19.56 -7.38 -2.72
C PRO A 387 -20.41 -6.11 -2.82
N TYR A 388 -21.41 -6.09 -3.70
CA TYR A 388 -22.34 -4.99 -3.94
C TYR A 388 -21.71 -3.68 -4.43
N LEU A 389 -20.41 -3.66 -4.75
CA LEU A 389 -19.76 -2.47 -5.30
C LEU A 389 -20.31 -2.13 -6.69
N GLY A 390 -20.53 -3.13 -7.54
CA GLY A 390 -20.95 -2.93 -8.93
C GLY A 390 -22.31 -2.26 -9.09
N ILE A 391 -23.17 -2.33 -8.07
CA ILE A 391 -24.50 -1.69 -8.06
C ILE A 391 -24.53 -0.37 -7.27
N GLU A 392 -23.43 -0.01 -6.59
CA GLU A 392 -23.30 1.26 -5.87
C GLU A 392 -22.65 2.32 -6.77
N TYR A 393 -23.40 2.78 -7.78
CA TYR A 393 -22.88 3.65 -8.85
C TYR A 393 -22.14 4.91 -8.38
N PRO A 394 -22.61 5.64 -7.34
CA PRO A 394 -21.85 6.79 -6.84
C PRO A 394 -20.46 6.44 -6.33
N THR A 395 -20.30 5.26 -5.72
CA THR A 395 -19.00 4.75 -5.27
C THR A 395 -18.12 4.36 -6.45
N VAL A 396 -18.66 3.67 -7.46
CA VAL A 396 -17.89 3.30 -8.67
C VAL A 396 -17.33 4.54 -9.37
N VAL A 397 -18.17 5.56 -9.60
CA VAL A 397 -17.75 6.82 -10.22
C VAL A 397 -16.72 7.56 -9.34
N GLY A 398 -16.98 7.60 -8.03
CA GLY A 398 -16.08 8.23 -7.05
C GLY A 398 -14.70 7.58 -7.06
N LEU A 399 -14.62 6.26 -6.95
CA LEU A 399 -13.36 5.51 -6.92
C LEU A 399 -12.59 5.60 -8.25
N PHE A 400 -13.29 5.50 -9.39
CA PHE A 400 -12.66 5.63 -10.70
C PHE A 400 -12.03 7.02 -10.86
N THR A 401 -12.82 8.06 -10.61
CA THR A 401 -12.38 9.46 -10.76
C THR A 401 -11.24 9.76 -9.79
N HIS A 402 -11.35 9.31 -8.54
CA HIS A 402 -10.31 9.48 -7.52
C HIS A 402 -8.97 8.90 -7.93
N HIS A 403 -8.94 7.62 -8.35
CA HIS A 403 -7.69 6.96 -8.74
C HIS A 403 -7.12 7.47 -10.06
N MET A 404 -7.97 7.91 -10.99
CA MET A 404 -7.53 8.60 -12.22
C MET A 404 -6.82 9.92 -11.89
N TRP A 405 -7.39 10.75 -11.00
CA TRP A 405 -6.78 12.01 -10.61
C TRP A 405 -5.47 11.82 -9.84
N ILE A 406 -5.44 10.91 -8.86
CA ILE A 406 -4.21 10.55 -8.15
C ILE A 406 -3.14 10.11 -9.17
N GLY A 407 -3.50 9.23 -10.09
CA GLY A 407 -2.59 8.76 -11.12
C GLY A 407 -2.02 9.88 -11.99
N GLY A 408 -2.88 10.81 -12.44
CA GLY A 408 -2.47 12.00 -13.19
C GLY A 408 -1.49 12.89 -12.42
N PHE A 409 -1.78 13.20 -11.15
CA PHE A 409 -0.88 14.00 -10.30
C PHE A 409 0.47 13.34 -10.09
N LEU A 410 0.50 12.02 -9.84
CA LEU A 410 1.75 11.27 -9.66
C LEU A 410 2.57 11.24 -10.96
N ILE A 411 1.96 11.03 -12.13
CA ILE A 411 2.66 11.05 -13.43
C ILE A 411 3.25 12.43 -13.73
N VAL A 412 2.52 13.52 -13.45
CA VAL A 412 3.07 14.88 -13.58
C VAL A 412 4.24 15.08 -12.61
N GLY A 413 4.11 14.62 -11.38
CA GLY A 413 5.20 14.61 -10.39
C GLY A 413 6.43 13.82 -10.85
N ALA A 414 6.22 12.73 -11.60
CA ALA A 414 7.31 11.96 -12.20
C ALA A 414 8.12 12.79 -13.20
N GLY A 415 7.45 13.53 -14.09
CA GLY A 415 8.10 14.44 -15.03
C GLY A 415 8.83 15.59 -14.33
N ALA A 416 8.24 16.13 -13.25
CA ALA A 416 8.87 17.17 -12.43
C ALA A 416 10.17 16.66 -11.77
N HIS A 417 10.12 15.52 -11.07
CA HIS A 417 11.31 14.95 -10.43
C HIS A 417 12.35 14.43 -11.42
N GLY A 418 11.93 13.96 -12.60
CA GLY A 418 12.85 13.60 -13.68
C GLY A 418 13.64 14.83 -14.16
N SER A 419 12.96 15.96 -14.31
CA SER A 419 13.59 17.24 -14.67
C SER A 419 14.54 17.73 -13.56
N ILE A 420 14.13 17.63 -12.29
CA ILE A 420 14.98 17.99 -11.16
C ILE A 420 16.25 17.12 -11.13
N ALA A 421 16.12 15.81 -11.34
CA ALA A 421 17.27 14.88 -11.39
C ALA A 421 18.23 15.24 -12.53
N LEU A 422 17.72 15.61 -13.72
CA LEU A 422 18.54 16.05 -14.84
C LEU A 422 19.29 17.36 -14.59
N ILE A 423 18.75 18.24 -13.73
CA ILE A 423 19.36 19.53 -13.40
C ILE A 423 20.38 19.38 -12.26
N ARG A 424 20.03 18.65 -11.20
CA ARG A 424 20.81 18.60 -9.96
C ARG A 424 21.80 17.44 -9.91
N ASP A 425 21.42 16.28 -10.45
CA ASP A 425 22.10 15.02 -10.15
C ASP A 425 22.77 14.38 -11.38
N TYR A 426 22.36 14.75 -12.60
CA TYR A 426 22.91 14.21 -13.83
C TYR A 426 24.31 14.75 -14.12
N ILE A 427 25.29 13.84 -14.22
CA ILE A 427 26.68 14.16 -14.55
C ILE A 427 27.00 13.62 -15.95
N PRO A 428 27.16 14.46 -16.98
CA PRO A 428 27.36 14.00 -18.36
C PRO A 428 28.54 13.02 -18.54
N ALA A 429 29.61 13.21 -17.76
CA ALA A 429 30.80 12.36 -17.81
C ALA A 429 30.51 10.88 -17.46
N ASN A 430 29.47 10.62 -16.66
CA ASN A 430 29.09 9.26 -16.23
C ASN A 430 28.18 8.55 -17.24
N HIS A 431 27.72 9.25 -18.28
CA HIS A 431 26.67 8.77 -19.17
C HIS A 431 27.08 8.74 -20.66
N ILE A 432 28.38 8.87 -20.96
CA ILE A 432 28.88 8.97 -22.33
C ILE A 432 28.45 7.75 -23.16
N GLY A 433 27.63 7.98 -24.19
CA GLY A 433 27.21 6.95 -25.14
C GLY A 433 26.15 5.98 -24.63
N ASN A 434 25.65 6.15 -23.40
CA ASN A 434 24.57 5.33 -22.86
C ASN A 434 23.19 5.79 -23.38
N VAL A 435 22.13 5.06 -23.01
CA VAL A 435 20.76 5.38 -23.46
C VAL A 435 20.32 6.82 -23.13
N LEU A 436 20.70 7.35 -21.96
CA LEU A 436 20.26 8.67 -21.51
C LEU A 436 20.94 9.79 -22.31
N ASP A 437 22.25 9.69 -22.54
CA ASP A 437 23.00 10.63 -23.39
C ASP A 437 22.48 10.64 -24.83
N ARG A 438 22.12 9.46 -25.36
CA ARG A 438 21.54 9.35 -26.71
C ARG A 438 20.17 10.04 -26.81
N ILE A 439 19.29 9.81 -25.84
CA ILE A 439 17.98 10.48 -25.77
C ILE A 439 18.16 12.00 -25.73
N LEU A 440 19.07 12.50 -24.89
CA LEU A 440 19.33 13.95 -24.76
C LEU A 440 19.92 14.56 -26.04
N LYS A 441 20.77 13.84 -26.77
CA LYS A 441 21.30 14.28 -28.08
C LYS A 441 20.25 14.28 -29.19
N SER A 442 19.21 13.45 -29.06
CA SER A 442 18.11 13.35 -30.02
C SER A 442 16.86 14.13 -29.59
N ARG A 443 16.93 14.94 -28.54
CA ARG A 443 15.78 15.63 -27.94
C ARG A 443 14.97 16.49 -28.93
N ASP A 444 15.62 17.20 -29.85
CA ASP A 444 14.91 18.08 -30.78
C ASP A 444 14.06 17.28 -31.77
N ALA A 445 14.52 16.08 -32.15
CA ALA A 445 13.73 15.15 -32.95
C ALA A 445 12.57 14.56 -32.15
N ILE A 446 12.81 14.16 -30.89
CA ILE A 446 11.78 13.60 -29.99
C ILE A 446 10.67 14.62 -29.70
N ILE A 447 11.00 15.90 -29.52
CA ILE A 447 10.03 16.94 -29.18
C ILE A 447 9.25 17.44 -30.41
N SER A 448 9.84 17.36 -31.61
CA SER A 448 9.19 17.82 -32.85
C SER A 448 8.24 16.82 -33.47
N HIS A 449 8.38 15.52 -33.16
CA HIS A 449 7.45 14.45 -33.54
C HIS A 449 6.44 14.25 -32.42
#